data_AF-A0A9D6Y3V2-F1
#
_entry.id   AF-A0A9D6Y3V2-F1
#
_cell.length_a   1.000
_cell.length_b   1.000
_cell.length_c   1.000
_cell.angle_alpha   90.00
_cell.angle_beta   90.00
_cell.angle_gamma   90.00
#
_symmetry.space_group_name_H-M   'P 1'
#
loop_
_entity.id
_entity.type
_entity.pdbx_description
1 polymer ?
#
loop_
_entity_poly.entity_id
_entity_poly.type
_entity_poly.pdbx_seq_one_letter_code
_entity_poly.pdbx_strand_id
1 'polypeptide(L)'
;MRLKSRFRILLVALLVGLLATATVGTALADPPHPPGRPDKSGAGNGPIVAGTQTADSSHAAKGRDKDAGDLDVASLAKRRGFFGTVVSNDTADKKIVVAVRVADDTKDVDVSYDDSTVCKKPKAGKIDCSTIAAGDRVAVNLKHDTHTARHINVLPVKPEVRHAHQVGVVTGLTDSSITIKLRNGEAKTFQEVKGVDIDPDSATLQQGSFVTLILNRDGQVTEIVVHKKTPPNWPTS
;
A
#
# COMPACT_ATOMS: atom_id res chain seq x y z
N MET A 1 30.96 44.04 32.45
CA MET A 1 29.77 43.17 32.53
C MET A 1 29.91 41.99 31.56
N ARG A 2 30.50 40.87 31.99
CA ARG A 2 30.58 39.60 31.22
C ARG A 2 30.37 38.43 32.19
N LEU A 3 29.12 38.17 32.56
CA LEU A 3 28.77 37.11 33.52
C LEU A 3 27.47 36.37 33.14
N LYS A 4 27.27 36.06 31.85
CA LYS A 4 26.09 35.30 31.38
C LYS A 4 26.41 33.99 30.64
N SER A 5 27.68 33.65 30.41
CA SER A 5 28.04 32.50 29.55
C SER A 5 28.29 31.17 30.29
N ARG A 6 28.63 31.20 31.59
CA ARG A 6 29.03 29.98 32.31
C ARG A 6 27.87 29.19 32.96
N PHE A 7 26.66 29.74 32.99
CA PHE A 7 25.52 29.08 33.63
C PHE A 7 24.76 28.10 32.71
N ARG A 8 24.94 28.19 31.38
CA ARG A 8 24.23 27.31 30.43
C ARG A 8 24.89 25.95 30.25
N ILE A 9 26.18 25.82 30.55
CA ILE A 9 26.91 24.55 30.38
C ILE A 9 26.63 23.59 31.56
N LEU A 10 26.32 24.11 32.76
CA LEU A 10 26.02 23.26 33.92
C LEU A 10 24.63 22.62 33.86
N LEU A 11 23.67 23.22 33.16
CA LEU A 11 22.29 22.72 33.09
C LEU A 11 22.11 21.56 32.09
N VAL A 12 22.97 21.45 31.08
CA VAL A 12 22.90 20.37 30.07
C VAL A 12 23.49 19.06 30.61
N ALA A 13 24.47 19.13 31.52
CA ALA A 13 25.05 17.94 32.14
C ALA A 13 24.09 17.26 33.14
N LEU A 14 23.15 18.00 33.74
CA LEU A 14 22.19 17.43 34.69
C LEU A 14 21.02 16.70 34.00
N LEU A 15 20.76 16.96 32.71
CA LEU A 15 19.64 16.35 31.99
C LEU A 15 20.01 15.00 31.31
N VAL A 16 21.29 14.68 31.18
CA VAL A 16 21.77 13.43 30.56
C VAL A 16 21.97 12.31 31.60
N GLY A 17 21.90 12.62 32.91
CA GLY A 17 22.15 11.66 33.99
C GLY A 17 20.94 10.92 34.55
N LEU A 18 19.73 11.12 34.01
CA LEU A 18 18.48 10.67 34.68
C LEU A 18 17.57 9.83 33.78
N LEU A 19 18.16 8.90 33.01
CA LEU A 19 17.40 7.88 32.28
C LEU A 19 18.01 6.47 32.44
N ALA A 20 18.37 6.13 33.69
CA ALA A 20 18.68 4.76 34.08
C ALA A 20 17.72 4.31 35.20
N THR A 21 17.28 3.06 35.08
CA THR A 21 16.63 2.19 36.07
C THR A 21 15.17 2.46 36.45
N ALA A 22 14.27 1.76 35.74
CA ALA A 22 13.08 1.17 36.36
C ALA A 22 12.66 -0.11 35.59
N THR A 23 13.45 -1.18 35.74
CA THR A 23 12.98 -2.55 35.48
C THR A 23 12.30 -3.06 36.74
N VAL A 24 10.96 -3.04 36.77
CA VAL A 24 10.18 -3.77 37.78
C VAL A 24 9.61 -5.00 37.10
N GLY A 25 10.18 -6.16 37.44
CA GLY A 25 9.64 -7.46 37.07
C GLY A 25 8.44 -7.79 37.95
N THR A 26 7.29 -7.98 37.33
CA THR A 26 6.16 -8.67 37.96
C THR A 26 6.20 -10.13 37.54
N ALA A 27 6.65 -10.98 38.47
CA ALA A 27 6.44 -12.41 38.42
C ALA A 27 4.94 -12.68 38.61
N LEU A 28 4.28 -13.17 37.56
CA LEU A 28 2.93 -13.71 37.66
C LEU A 28 3.05 -15.20 38.01
N ALA A 29 2.50 -15.52 39.18
CA ALA A 29 2.36 -16.87 39.69
C ALA A 29 1.38 -17.69 38.84
N ASP A 30 1.74 -18.94 38.59
CA ASP A 30 0.88 -19.96 37.98
C ASP A 30 -0.34 -20.26 38.87
N PRO A 31 -1.57 -20.24 38.33
CA PRO A 31 -2.72 -20.81 39.01
C PRO A 31 -2.74 -22.35 38.91
N PRO A 32 -3.23 -23.05 39.94
CA PRO A 32 -3.17 -24.52 40.03
C PRO A 32 -4.13 -25.22 39.05
N HIS A 33 -3.64 -26.33 38.48
CA HIS A 33 -4.40 -27.28 37.64
C HIS A 33 -5.56 -27.95 38.40
N PRO A 34 -6.77 -28.02 37.80
CA PRO A 34 -7.78 -28.99 38.19
C PRO A 34 -7.58 -30.36 37.50
N PRO A 35 -8.02 -31.47 38.13
CA PRO A 35 -7.72 -32.84 37.71
C PRO A 35 -8.52 -33.29 36.49
N GLY A 36 -7.90 -34.18 35.71
CA GLY A 36 -8.40 -34.71 34.45
C GLY A 36 -9.63 -35.61 34.53
N ARG A 37 -10.30 -35.72 33.38
CA ARG A 37 -11.27 -36.76 33.03
C ARG A 37 -11.13 -37.13 31.55
N PRO A 38 -11.60 -38.31 31.13
CA PRO A 38 -10.86 -39.19 30.23
C PRO A 38 -11.28 -39.08 28.76
N ASP A 39 -10.43 -39.71 27.96
CA ASP A 39 -10.44 -39.81 26.50
C ASP A 39 -11.80 -40.01 25.84
N LYS A 40 -12.04 -39.20 24.81
CA LYS A 40 -12.85 -39.58 23.66
C LYS A 40 -12.09 -39.27 22.37
N SER A 41 -11.74 -40.37 21.72
CA SER A 41 -11.28 -40.52 20.35
C SER A 41 -12.02 -39.64 19.32
N GLY A 42 -11.25 -39.11 18.37
CA GLY A 42 -11.64 -39.07 16.95
C GLY A 42 -12.01 -37.70 16.37
N ALA A 43 -11.03 -37.02 15.78
CA ALA A 43 -11.07 -36.38 14.46
C ALA A 43 -9.87 -35.42 14.35
N GLY A 44 -8.94 -35.74 13.44
CA GLY A 44 -7.75 -34.93 13.19
C GLY A 44 -8.10 -33.61 12.50
N ASN A 45 -7.63 -32.50 13.08
CA ASN A 45 -7.54 -31.20 12.43
C ASN A 45 -6.13 -30.64 12.62
N GLY A 46 -5.39 -30.56 11.50
CA GLY A 46 -4.13 -29.84 11.35
C GLY A 46 -4.36 -28.35 11.05
N PRO A 47 -3.27 -27.57 10.88
CA PRO A 47 -3.15 -26.27 11.53
C PRO A 47 -3.78 -25.09 10.78
N ILE A 48 -4.17 -24.13 11.61
CA ILE A 48 -4.62 -22.78 11.29
C ILE A 48 -3.52 -22.05 10.51
N VAL A 49 -3.77 -21.79 9.23
CA VAL A 49 -3.02 -20.84 8.41
C VAL A 49 -3.76 -19.51 8.45
N ALA A 50 -3.05 -18.46 8.86
CA ALA A 50 -3.52 -17.08 8.81
C ALA A 50 -3.91 -16.71 7.37
N GLY A 51 -5.21 -16.49 7.15
CA GLY A 51 -5.75 -16.07 5.87
C GLY A 51 -5.40 -14.62 5.58
N THR A 52 -4.37 -14.40 4.76
CA THR A 52 -4.15 -13.12 4.07
C THR A 52 -5.26 -12.97 3.04
N GLN A 53 -6.19 -12.03 3.25
CA GLN A 53 -7.21 -11.69 2.27
C GLN A 53 -6.55 -11.14 1.00
N THR A 54 -6.48 -11.95 -0.05
CA THR A 54 -6.16 -11.52 -1.40
C THR A 54 -7.36 -10.75 -1.95
N ALA A 55 -7.24 -9.42 -1.98
CA ALA A 55 -8.19 -8.56 -2.65
C ALA A 55 -8.22 -8.89 -4.15
N ASP A 56 -9.37 -9.38 -4.59
CA ASP A 56 -9.72 -9.63 -5.98
C ASP A 56 -9.49 -8.35 -6.79
N SER A 57 -8.50 -8.39 -7.67
CA SER A 57 -8.11 -7.27 -8.52
C SER A 57 -8.34 -7.67 -9.97
N SER A 58 -9.59 -7.96 -10.33
CA SER A 58 -10.02 -8.09 -11.72
C SER A 58 -10.01 -6.71 -12.39
N HIS A 59 -8.85 -6.31 -12.89
CA HIS A 59 -8.76 -5.27 -13.92
C HIS A 59 -8.63 -5.95 -15.26
N ALA A 60 -9.75 -5.93 -15.99
CA ALA A 60 -9.88 -6.33 -17.38
C ALA A 60 -8.81 -5.63 -18.23
N ALA A 61 -7.76 -6.38 -18.56
CA ALA A 61 -6.87 -6.06 -19.66
C ALA A 61 -7.65 -6.27 -20.96
N LYS A 62 -8.21 -5.19 -21.48
CA LYS A 62 -8.91 -5.20 -22.77
C LYS A 62 -7.86 -5.39 -23.89
N GLY A 63 -7.81 -6.58 -24.46
CA GLY A 63 -7.27 -6.83 -25.79
C GLY A 63 -5.89 -7.49 -25.87
N ARG A 64 -5.86 -8.82 -25.69
CA ARG A 64 -5.21 -9.80 -26.60
C ARG A 64 -5.38 -11.21 -26.04
N ASP A 65 -6.50 -11.85 -26.38
CA ASP A 65 -6.59 -13.30 -26.38
C ASP A 65 -5.82 -13.81 -27.60
N LYS A 66 -4.70 -14.48 -27.34
CA LYS A 66 -4.21 -15.64 -28.09
C LYS A 66 -3.07 -16.23 -27.26
N ASP A 67 -3.31 -17.47 -26.82
CA ASP A 67 -2.38 -18.39 -26.17
C ASP A 67 -2.12 -18.15 -24.68
N ALA A 68 -3.15 -18.37 -23.84
CA ALA A 68 -2.97 -18.78 -22.45
C ALA A 68 -2.57 -20.27 -22.38
N GLY A 69 -1.53 -20.66 -23.12
CA GLY A 69 -0.86 -21.93 -22.89
C GLY A 69 -0.19 -21.89 -21.52
N ASP A 70 -0.09 -23.04 -20.86
CA ASP A 70 0.61 -23.24 -19.58
C ASP A 70 1.84 -22.33 -19.50
N LEU A 71 1.72 -21.27 -18.69
CA LEU A 71 2.84 -20.39 -18.43
C LEU A 71 3.73 -21.15 -17.44
N ASP A 72 4.65 -21.97 -17.94
CA ASP A 72 5.72 -22.48 -17.09
C ASP A 72 6.82 -21.41 -16.92
N VAL A 73 7.70 -21.55 -15.93
CA VAL A 73 8.81 -20.61 -15.69
C VAL A 73 9.71 -20.49 -16.94
N ALA A 74 9.78 -21.53 -17.76
CA ALA A 74 10.51 -21.53 -19.03
C ALA A 74 9.86 -20.62 -20.09
N SER A 75 8.54 -20.48 -20.11
CA SER A 75 7.81 -19.55 -20.97
C SER A 75 7.98 -18.10 -20.53
N LEU A 76 8.13 -17.84 -19.22
CA LEU A 76 8.46 -16.51 -18.71
C LEU A 76 9.87 -16.08 -19.15
N ALA A 77 10.83 -17.00 -19.21
CA ALA A 77 12.16 -16.75 -19.76
C ALA A 77 12.14 -16.42 -21.27
N LYS A 78 11.17 -16.97 -22.02
CA LYS A 78 10.94 -16.61 -23.44
C LYS A 78 10.29 -15.25 -23.61
N ARG A 79 9.57 -14.75 -22.60
CA ARG A 79 9.02 -13.39 -22.60
C ARG A 79 10.14 -12.43 -22.23
N ARG A 80 10.28 -11.35 -23.01
CA ARG A 80 11.28 -10.29 -22.75
C ARG A 80 11.17 -9.63 -21.37
N GLY A 81 10.11 -9.89 -20.59
CA GLY A 81 10.03 -9.45 -19.22
C GLY A 81 8.79 -9.94 -18.48
N PHE A 82 8.79 -9.74 -17.16
CA PHE A 82 7.73 -10.12 -16.24
C PHE A 82 7.67 -9.19 -15.03
N PHE A 83 6.62 -9.36 -14.21
CA PHE A 83 6.39 -8.59 -12.99
C PHE A 83 6.33 -9.54 -11.80
N GLY A 84 6.83 -9.10 -10.65
CA GLY A 84 6.77 -9.90 -9.43
C GLY A 84 7.17 -9.12 -8.20
N THR A 85 7.35 -9.86 -7.10
CA THR A 85 7.80 -9.34 -5.81
C THR A 85 9.12 -10.00 -5.47
N VAL A 86 10.11 -9.22 -5.05
CA VAL A 86 11.40 -9.77 -4.63
C VAL A 86 11.23 -10.56 -3.34
N VAL A 87 11.65 -11.82 -3.34
CA VAL A 87 11.66 -12.71 -2.17
C VAL A 87 12.99 -12.57 -1.45
N SER A 88 14.09 -12.58 -2.19
CA SER A 88 15.45 -12.41 -1.67
C SER A 88 16.38 -11.80 -2.72
N ASN A 89 17.47 -11.20 -2.24
CA ASN A 89 18.54 -10.65 -3.06
C ASN A 89 19.87 -11.12 -2.50
N ASP A 90 20.51 -12.07 -3.18
CA ASP A 90 21.86 -12.51 -2.90
C ASP A 90 22.84 -11.61 -3.65
N THR A 91 23.45 -10.69 -2.90
CA THR A 91 24.38 -9.72 -3.48
C THR A 91 25.74 -10.33 -3.81
N ALA A 92 26.11 -11.46 -3.19
CA ALA A 92 27.37 -12.13 -3.45
C ALA A 92 27.31 -12.83 -4.83
N ASP A 93 26.21 -13.51 -5.10
CA ASP A 93 25.96 -14.22 -6.35
C ASP A 93 25.28 -13.35 -7.43
N LYS A 94 25.07 -12.06 -7.13
CA LYS A 94 24.33 -11.09 -7.95
C LYS A 94 23.02 -11.68 -8.47
N LYS A 95 22.21 -12.21 -7.57
CA LYS A 95 21.00 -12.98 -7.88
C LYS A 95 19.80 -12.49 -7.07
N ILE A 96 18.70 -12.21 -7.75
CA ILE A 96 17.42 -11.84 -7.13
C ILE A 96 16.43 -12.97 -7.37
N VAL A 97 15.77 -13.43 -6.31
CA VAL A 97 14.64 -14.35 -6.41
C VAL A 97 13.36 -13.53 -6.45
N VAL A 98 12.58 -13.71 -7.51
CA VAL A 98 11.33 -12.95 -7.74
C VAL A 98 10.15 -13.90 -7.76
N ALA A 99 9.22 -13.73 -6.83
CA ALA A 99 7.93 -14.40 -6.83
C ALA A 99 7.04 -13.80 -7.92
N VAL A 100 6.66 -14.62 -8.90
CA VAL A 100 5.79 -14.27 -10.02
C VAL A 100 4.50 -15.06 -9.90
N ARG A 101 3.37 -14.37 -10.04
CA ARG A 101 2.06 -15.04 -10.12
C ARG A 101 1.85 -15.54 -11.53
N VAL A 102 1.61 -16.84 -11.66
CA VAL A 102 1.44 -17.52 -12.94
C VAL A 102 0.17 -18.35 -12.88
N ALA A 103 -0.83 -17.94 -13.66
CA ALA A 103 -2.21 -18.41 -13.51
C ALA A 103 -2.67 -18.28 -12.04
N ASP A 104 -3.05 -19.40 -11.41
CA ASP A 104 -3.55 -19.46 -10.05
C ASP A 104 -2.47 -19.78 -9.00
N ASP A 105 -1.21 -19.93 -9.41
CA ASP A 105 -0.09 -20.27 -8.52
C ASP A 105 0.96 -19.15 -8.44
N THR A 106 1.83 -19.20 -7.43
CA THR A 106 3.00 -18.32 -7.29
C THR A 106 4.26 -19.16 -7.47
N LYS A 107 5.13 -18.75 -8.39
CA LYS A 107 6.41 -19.40 -8.67
C LYS A 107 7.56 -18.45 -8.40
N ASP A 108 8.62 -18.97 -7.80
CA ASP A 108 9.86 -18.23 -7.64
C ASP A 108 10.73 -18.35 -8.88
N VAL A 109 11.25 -17.21 -9.34
CA VAL A 109 12.10 -17.10 -10.53
C VAL A 109 13.44 -16.49 -10.12
N ASP A 110 14.49 -17.25 -10.39
CA ASP A 110 15.86 -16.81 -10.21
C ASP A 110 16.28 -15.87 -11.35
N VAL A 111 16.73 -14.67 -10.99
CA VAL A 111 17.18 -13.63 -11.92
C VAL A 111 18.59 -13.20 -11.54
N SER A 112 19.56 -13.49 -12.40
CA SER A 112 20.91 -12.96 -12.24
C SER A 112 20.99 -11.51 -12.74
N TYR A 113 21.88 -10.72 -12.16
CA TYR A 113 22.23 -9.39 -12.66
C TYR A 113 23.75 -9.21 -12.73
N ASP A 114 24.18 -8.24 -13.51
CA ASP A 114 25.59 -7.92 -13.72
C ASP A 114 25.79 -6.41 -13.79
N ASP A 115 27.02 -5.96 -14.01
CA ASP A 115 27.37 -4.53 -14.01
C ASP A 115 26.76 -3.76 -15.20
N SER A 116 26.28 -4.48 -16.22
CA SER A 116 25.55 -3.90 -17.35
C SER A 116 24.05 -3.81 -17.12
N THR A 117 23.54 -4.42 -16.04
CA THR A 117 22.13 -4.41 -15.68
C THR A 117 21.72 -3.02 -15.20
N VAL A 118 20.64 -2.47 -15.75
CA VAL A 118 20.14 -1.15 -15.34
C VAL A 118 19.01 -1.31 -14.34
N CYS A 119 19.28 -0.95 -13.08
CA CYS A 119 18.28 -0.91 -12.02
C CYS A 119 17.74 0.50 -11.82
N LYS A 120 16.41 0.65 -11.72
CA LYS A 120 15.75 1.95 -11.53
C LYS A 120 14.69 1.89 -10.43
N LYS A 121 14.56 2.97 -9.67
CA LYS A 121 13.53 3.14 -8.65
C LYS A 121 12.84 4.51 -8.82
N PRO A 122 11.50 4.58 -8.73
CA PRO A 122 10.74 5.83 -8.84
C PRO A 122 11.29 6.87 -7.89
N LYS A 123 11.36 8.12 -8.34
CA LYS A 123 11.92 9.28 -7.60
C LYS A 123 13.42 9.22 -7.31
N ALA A 124 14.03 8.04 -7.21
CA ALA A 124 15.47 7.87 -6.99
C ALA A 124 16.29 7.76 -8.28
N GLY A 125 15.67 7.41 -9.41
CA GLY A 125 16.35 7.30 -10.71
C GLY A 125 17.08 5.96 -10.86
N LYS A 126 18.33 5.98 -11.34
CA LYS A 126 19.18 4.78 -11.47
C LYS A 126 19.74 4.42 -10.09
N ILE A 127 19.59 3.16 -9.70
CA ILE A 127 20.07 2.63 -8.42
C ILE A 127 20.98 1.43 -8.65
N ASP A 128 21.72 1.05 -7.61
CA ASP A 128 22.45 -0.22 -7.57
C ASP A 128 21.47 -1.37 -7.33
N CYS A 129 21.60 -2.46 -8.10
CA CYS A 129 20.72 -3.63 -8.01
C CYS A 129 20.82 -4.35 -6.65
N SER A 130 21.94 -4.23 -5.93
CA SER A 130 22.12 -4.74 -4.57
C SER A 130 21.23 -4.05 -3.53
N THR A 131 20.71 -2.85 -3.84
CA THR A 131 19.83 -2.10 -2.93
C THR A 131 18.35 -2.49 -3.04
N ILE A 132 18.02 -3.37 -3.98
CA ILE A 132 16.65 -3.90 -4.13
C ILE A 132 16.38 -4.86 -2.97
N ALA A 133 15.35 -4.57 -2.19
CA ALA A 133 15.04 -5.30 -0.97
C ALA A 133 13.94 -6.35 -1.18
N ALA A 134 13.88 -7.35 -0.30
CA ALA A 134 12.73 -8.24 -0.22
C ALA A 134 11.44 -7.43 0.01
N GLY A 135 10.36 -7.83 -0.67
CA GLY A 135 9.08 -7.11 -0.69
C GLY A 135 8.98 -6.01 -1.75
N ASP A 136 10.09 -5.58 -2.36
CA ASP A 136 10.02 -4.63 -3.48
C ASP A 136 9.29 -5.29 -4.67
N ARG A 137 8.32 -4.59 -5.23
CA ARG A 137 7.68 -5.00 -6.48
C ARG A 137 8.58 -4.62 -7.63
N VAL A 138 8.80 -5.52 -8.58
CA VAL A 138 9.72 -5.27 -9.70
C VAL A 138 9.10 -5.63 -11.03
N ALA A 139 9.51 -4.90 -12.07
CA ALA A 139 9.37 -5.28 -13.46
C ALA A 139 10.77 -5.65 -13.99
N VAL A 140 10.94 -6.92 -14.36
CA VAL A 140 12.21 -7.45 -14.85
C VAL A 140 12.13 -7.59 -16.37
N ASN A 141 13.15 -7.12 -17.07
CA ASN A 141 13.33 -7.33 -18.50
C ASN A 141 14.61 -8.13 -18.70
N LEU A 142 14.53 -9.31 -19.31
CA LEU A 142 15.65 -10.23 -19.44
C LEU A 142 16.48 -9.94 -20.71
N LYS A 143 17.76 -10.32 -20.69
CA LYS A 143 18.55 -10.44 -21.92
C LYS A 143 18.01 -11.63 -22.73
N HIS A 144 18.22 -11.59 -24.05
CA HIS A 144 17.69 -12.62 -24.94
C HIS A 144 18.30 -13.98 -24.58
N ASP A 145 17.46 -15.00 -24.39
CA ASP A 145 17.83 -16.38 -24.07
C ASP A 145 18.71 -16.55 -22.80
N THR A 146 18.63 -15.63 -21.83
CA THR A 146 19.31 -15.80 -20.54
C THR A 146 18.41 -15.45 -19.34
N HIS A 147 18.75 -15.99 -18.17
CA HIS A 147 18.17 -15.59 -16.88
C HIS A 147 18.82 -14.31 -16.31
N THR A 148 19.58 -13.58 -17.12
CA THR A 148 20.23 -12.33 -16.72
C THR A 148 19.33 -11.15 -17.04
N ALA A 149 19.08 -10.30 -16.06
CA ALA A 149 18.34 -9.07 -16.27
C ALA A 149 19.10 -8.12 -17.20
N ARG A 150 18.38 -7.54 -18.16
CA ARG A 150 18.78 -6.33 -18.85
C ARG A 150 18.41 -5.12 -17.99
N HIS A 151 17.14 -5.03 -17.57
CA HIS A 151 16.63 -3.94 -16.73
C HIS A 151 15.80 -4.50 -15.57
N ILE A 152 15.92 -3.87 -14.40
CA ILE A 152 15.05 -4.13 -13.25
C ILE A 152 14.47 -2.79 -12.78
N ASN A 153 13.16 -2.62 -12.92
CA ASN A 153 12.48 -1.43 -12.44
C ASN A 153 11.73 -1.77 -11.15
N VAL A 154 12.16 -1.20 -10.03
CA VAL A 154 11.37 -1.22 -8.79
C VAL A 154 10.11 -0.41 -9.03
N LEU A 155 8.96 -1.00 -8.77
CA LEU A 155 7.67 -0.36 -8.90
C LEU A 155 7.31 0.30 -7.58
N PRO A 156 6.64 1.47 -7.60
CA PRO A 156 6.15 2.04 -6.37
C PRO A 156 5.14 1.07 -5.77
N VAL A 157 5.24 0.84 -4.46
CA VAL A 157 4.15 0.21 -3.72
C VAL A 157 2.94 1.11 -3.94
N LYS A 158 1.92 0.57 -4.62
CA LYS A 158 0.67 1.30 -4.78
C LYS A 158 0.20 1.63 -3.36
N PRO A 159 -0.02 2.91 -3.01
CA PRO A 159 -0.50 3.23 -1.67
C PRO A 159 -1.78 2.41 -1.44
N GLU A 160 -1.80 1.65 -0.34
CA GLU A 160 -2.99 0.88 0.05
C GLU A 160 -4.20 1.79 0.25
N VAL A 161 -3.96 3.06 0.55
CA VAL A 161 -4.97 4.10 0.62
C VAL A 161 -5.41 4.47 -0.79
N ARG A 162 -6.31 3.66 -1.37
CA ARG A 162 -7.17 4.14 -2.44
C ARG A 162 -8.14 5.12 -1.78
N HIS A 163 -7.92 6.41 -1.97
CA HIS A 163 -8.97 7.38 -1.67
C HIS A 163 -10.18 7.02 -2.53
N ALA A 164 -11.34 6.85 -1.89
CA ALA A 164 -12.58 6.66 -2.61
C ALA A 164 -13.06 8.04 -3.06
N HIS A 165 -13.38 8.18 -4.34
CA HIS A 165 -13.89 9.44 -4.87
C HIS A 165 -15.40 9.30 -5.03
N GLN A 166 -16.16 10.23 -4.48
CA GLN A 166 -17.61 10.31 -4.68
C GLN A 166 -17.93 11.61 -5.40
N VAL A 167 -18.56 11.49 -6.56
CA VAL A 167 -18.86 12.63 -7.43
C VAL A 167 -20.37 12.84 -7.44
N GLY A 168 -20.81 14.07 -7.18
CA GLY A 168 -22.22 14.37 -6.97
C GLY A 168 -22.57 15.84 -7.07
N VAL A 169 -23.87 16.10 -7.01
CA VAL A 169 -24.42 17.46 -6.89
C VAL A 169 -24.86 17.66 -5.47
N VAL A 170 -24.42 18.75 -4.83
CA VAL A 170 -24.81 19.08 -3.45
C VAL A 170 -26.32 19.33 -3.39
N THR A 171 -27.04 18.52 -2.64
CA THR A 171 -28.48 18.67 -2.41
C THR A 171 -28.80 19.16 -1.01
N GLY A 172 -27.87 19.05 -0.07
CA GLY A 172 -27.98 19.63 1.27
C GLY A 172 -26.60 19.96 1.83
N LEU A 173 -26.48 21.08 2.54
CA LEU A 173 -25.25 21.52 3.15
C LEU A 173 -25.56 22.11 4.54
N THR A 174 -24.85 21.63 5.55
CA THR A 174 -24.87 22.17 6.91
C THR A 174 -23.43 22.40 7.39
N ASP A 175 -23.26 23.02 8.55
CA ASP A 175 -21.92 23.28 9.13
C ASP A 175 -21.10 22.01 9.40
N SER A 176 -21.74 20.84 9.46
CA SER A 176 -21.09 19.57 9.82
C SER A 176 -21.39 18.43 8.85
N SER A 177 -22.26 18.63 7.86
CA SER A 177 -22.61 17.58 6.91
C SER A 177 -22.84 18.12 5.50
N ILE A 178 -22.52 17.27 4.52
CA ILE A 178 -22.81 17.51 3.11
C ILE A 178 -23.60 16.32 2.57
N THR A 179 -24.69 16.60 1.87
CA THR A 179 -25.47 15.60 1.14
C THR A 179 -25.32 15.85 -0.34
N ILE A 180 -24.90 14.83 -1.08
CA ILE A 180 -24.79 14.86 -2.53
C ILE A 180 -25.74 13.85 -3.15
N LYS A 181 -26.37 14.22 -4.26
CA LYS A 181 -26.99 13.27 -5.18
C LYS A 181 -25.89 12.73 -6.09
N LEU A 182 -25.78 11.42 -6.20
CA LEU A 182 -24.86 10.70 -7.07
C LEU A 182 -25.47 10.52 -8.46
N ARG A 183 -24.66 10.07 -9.42
CA ARG A 183 -25.08 9.91 -10.83
C ARG A 183 -26.23 8.92 -11.01
N ASN A 184 -26.29 7.90 -10.16
CA ASN A 184 -27.37 6.90 -10.13
C ASN A 184 -28.68 7.44 -9.54
N GLY A 185 -28.71 8.71 -9.09
CA GLY A 185 -29.87 9.33 -8.44
C GLY A 185 -29.93 9.14 -6.92
N GLU A 186 -29.06 8.30 -6.35
CA GLU A 186 -28.97 8.04 -4.91
C GLU A 186 -28.46 9.29 -4.18
N ALA A 187 -29.06 9.62 -3.03
CA ALA A 187 -28.58 10.68 -2.16
C ALA A 187 -27.71 10.08 -1.05
N LYS A 188 -26.51 10.63 -0.85
CA LYS A 188 -25.58 10.20 0.19
C LYS A 188 -25.13 11.37 1.04
N THR A 189 -25.24 11.22 2.36
CA THR A 189 -24.83 12.22 3.35
C THR A 189 -23.51 11.82 3.99
N PHE A 190 -22.60 12.79 4.09
CA PHE A 190 -21.31 12.66 4.74
C PHE A 190 -21.26 13.62 5.92
N GLN A 191 -20.84 13.11 7.08
CA GLN A 191 -20.70 13.86 8.32
C GLN A 191 -19.26 14.38 8.49
N GLU A 192 -19.06 15.27 9.46
CA GLU A 192 -17.74 15.78 9.88
C GLU A 192 -16.98 16.57 8.80
N VAL A 193 -17.70 17.28 7.91
CA VAL A 193 -17.05 18.12 6.88
C VAL A 193 -16.52 19.46 7.40
N LYS A 194 -16.62 19.72 8.71
CA LYS A 194 -16.15 20.97 9.30
C LYS A 194 -14.61 21.01 9.30
N GLY A 195 -14.04 22.01 8.63
CA GLY A 195 -12.59 22.16 8.52
C GLY A 195 -11.93 21.27 7.47
N VAL A 196 -12.73 20.62 6.61
CA VAL A 196 -12.22 19.94 5.42
C VAL A 196 -11.70 20.97 4.42
N ASP A 197 -10.53 20.70 3.86
CA ASP A 197 -9.92 21.56 2.85
C ASP A 197 -10.81 21.61 1.60
N ILE A 198 -11.24 22.83 1.27
CA ILE A 198 -11.86 23.14 -0.01
C ILE A 198 -10.75 23.71 -0.88
N ASP A 199 -10.54 23.11 -2.05
CA ASP A 199 -9.53 23.57 -3.00
C ASP A 199 -9.66 25.10 -3.23
N PRO A 200 -8.63 25.91 -2.97
CA PRO A 200 -8.73 27.37 -3.03
C PRO A 200 -9.05 27.90 -4.43
N ASP A 201 -8.79 27.12 -5.49
CA ASP A 201 -9.12 27.49 -6.86
C ASP A 201 -10.55 27.11 -7.28
N SER A 202 -11.25 26.40 -6.39
CA SER A 202 -12.60 25.89 -6.61
C SER A 202 -13.68 26.95 -6.36
N ALA A 203 -14.87 26.72 -6.92
CA ALA A 203 -16.00 27.63 -6.72
C ALA A 203 -16.53 27.54 -5.28
N THR A 204 -17.26 28.58 -4.83
CA THR A 204 -17.92 28.55 -3.52
C THR A 204 -18.83 27.32 -3.40
N LEU A 205 -18.64 26.54 -2.33
CA LEU A 205 -19.47 25.39 -2.02
C LEU A 205 -20.88 25.86 -1.61
N GLN A 206 -21.89 25.47 -2.39
CA GLN A 206 -23.30 25.78 -2.13
C GLN A 206 -24.21 24.66 -2.64
N GLN A 207 -25.48 24.69 -2.27
CA GLN A 207 -26.47 23.76 -2.82
C GLN A 207 -26.56 23.92 -4.34
N GLY A 208 -26.59 22.81 -5.07
CA GLY A 208 -26.50 22.76 -6.53
C GLY A 208 -25.07 22.69 -7.09
N SER A 209 -24.03 22.88 -6.27
CA SER A 209 -22.64 22.75 -6.73
C SER A 209 -22.33 21.30 -7.15
N PHE A 210 -21.59 21.15 -8.25
CA PHE A 210 -21.05 19.87 -8.67
C PHE A 210 -19.69 19.65 -7.99
N VAL A 211 -19.55 18.56 -7.24
CA VAL A 211 -18.39 18.33 -6.35
C VAL A 211 -17.81 16.93 -6.52
N THR A 212 -16.50 16.81 -6.27
CA THR A 212 -15.84 15.54 -5.97
C THR A 212 -15.44 15.56 -4.50
N LEU A 213 -15.91 14.57 -3.75
CA LEU A 213 -15.47 14.27 -2.39
C LEU A 213 -14.37 13.23 -2.44
N ILE A 214 -13.22 13.53 -1.84
CA ILE A 214 -12.12 12.58 -1.65
C ILE A 214 -12.26 12.02 -0.24
N LEU A 215 -12.36 10.70 -0.14
CA LEU A 215 -12.61 10.00 1.11
C LEU A 215 -11.35 9.25 1.56
N ASN A 216 -11.12 9.17 2.87
CA ASN A 216 -10.14 8.26 3.46
C ASN A 216 -10.67 6.81 3.48
N ARG A 217 -9.90 5.90 4.06
CA ARG A 217 -10.24 4.47 4.19
C ARG A 217 -11.51 4.24 5.03
N ASP A 218 -11.76 5.10 6.00
CA ASP A 218 -12.90 5.02 6.92
C ASP A 218 -14.17 5.66 6.32
N GLY A 219 -14.07 6.21 5.10
CA GLY A 219 -15.18 6.87 4.41
C GLY A 219 -15.46 8.29 4.88
N GLN A 220 -14.55 8.91 5.64
CA GLN A 220 -14.62 10.32 6.00
C GLN A 220 -14.09 11.19 4.86
N VAL A 221 -14.67 12.38 4.70
CA VAL A 221 -14.27 13.35 3.67
C VAL A 221 -12.99 14.04 4.11
N THR A 222 -11.95 13.96 3.28
CA THR A 222 -10.67 14.63 3.52
C THR A 222 -10.48 15.89 2.68
N GLU A 223 -11.14 15.95 1.52
CA GLU A 223 -11.04 17.09 0.60
C GLU A 223 -12.32 17.21 -0.24
N ILE A 224 -12.72 18.45 -0.52
CA ILE A 224 -13.87 18.77 -1.38
C ILE A 224 -13.38 19.62 -2.55
N VAL A 225 -13.53 19.08 -3.77
CA VAL A 225 -13.23 19.80 -5.01
C VAL A 225 -14.54 20.27 -5.65
N VAL A 226 -14.74 21.59 -5.71
CA VAL A 226 -15.93 22.19 -6.35
C VAL A 226 -15.64 22.50 -7.82
N HIS A 227 -16.37 21.86 -8.72
CA HIS A 227 -16.20 22.03 -10.16
C HIS A 227 -16.95 23.26 -10.64
N LYS A 228 -16.28 24.10 -11.46
CA LYS A 228 -16.91 25.26 -12.13
C LYS A 228 -17.87 24.87 -13.25
N LYS A 229 -17.81 23.62 -13.73
CA LYS A 229 -18.63 23.12 -14.83
C LYS A 229 -19.93 22.53 -14.31
N THR A 230 -21.01 22.76 -15.05
CA THR A 230 -22.30 22.10 -14.83
C THR A 230 -22.15 20.58 -14.94
N PRO A 231 -22.89 19.79 -14.14
CA PRO A 231 -22.83 18.34 -14.20
C PRO A 231 -23.22 17.86 -15.60
N PRO A 232 -22.50 16.90 -16.20
CA PRO A 232 -22.72 16.51 -17.59
C PRO A 232 -24.05 15.76 -17.75
N ASN A 233 -25.10 16.38 -18.30
CA ASN A 233 -26.42 15.79 -18.61
C ASN A 233 -26.86 14.69 -17.62
N TRP A 234 -26.85 14.99 -16.32
CA TRP A 234 -27.44 14.07 -15.35
C TRP A 234 -28.95 14.12 -15.50
N PRO A 235 -29.64 12.97 -15.40
CA PRO A 235 -31.10 12.96 -15.46
C PRO A 235 -31.65 13.84 -14.35
N THR A 236 -32.22 14.99 -14.73
CA THR A 236 -33.03 15.83 -13.86
C THR A 236 -34.35 15.12 -13.68
N SER A 237 -34.46 14.37 -12.58
CA SER A 237 -35.74 13.88 -12.06
C SER A 237 -36.53 15.02 -11.45
#